data_AF-A0A6C0ITP3-F1
#
_entry.id   AF-A0A6C0ITP3-F1
#
_cell.length_a   1.000
_cell.length_b   1.000
_cell.length_c   1.000
_cell.angle_alpha   90.00
_cell.angle_beta   90.00
_cell.angle_gamma   90.00
#
_symmetry.space_group_name_H-M   'P 1'
#
loop_
_entity.id
_entity.type
_entity.pdbx_description
1 polymer ?
#
loop_
_entity_poly.entity_id
_entity_poly.type
_entity_poly.pdbx_seq_one_letter_code
_entity_poly.pdbx_strand_id
1 'polypeptide(L)'
;MIRSSSCPKAGIHIRESDIKPIKPIHSNKPNTYNPNYIPEPKPRTFLSPQSQLSKPVSFHNTTLDKLDLDLNNYSLNDLYTLFNIEDNDLTVDTLKQAKQVVLKMHPDKSRLEPKFFLFFSSAYKKLKEVYDFQNKSYTNKKYVDEDFFEEGNKELLNNMFQKPEFKDTNGKGFNKWFNDAFEKSRLEDPNAHGYQDWLKSDDGFMSVDENVTQSNMNEIFERQKKQLQDVIVYKGITDSVSSSSIGGSLFGDTTNYSSGTYTDLRQAYTETLIPVTEEDYNKMHKFASLNEYKSHRDRVDVTPLSESDATKMLYDKKKGDDHQSASLAYKYALESEQVKKKQNGFWSDLKKLTNF
;
A
#
# COMPACT_ATOMS: atom_id res chain seq x y z
N MET A 1 32.67 -6.73 -53.44
CA MET A 1 33.39 -5.81 -52.54
C MET A 1 32.39 -4.90 -51.86
N ILE A 2 32.05 -5.20 -50.61
CA ILE A 2 31.06 -4.45 -49.82
C ILE A 2 31.80 -3.26 -49.19
N ARG A 3 31.39 -2.03 -49.50
CA ARG A 3 31.97 -0.81 -48.92
C ARG A 3 31.20 -0.46 -47.64
N SER A 4 31.90 -0.46 -46.51
CA SER A 4 31.42 0.02 -45.22
C SER A 4 31.39 1.55 -45.18
N SER A 5 30.21 2.14 -45.07
CA SER A 5 30.02 3.57 -44.82
C SER A 5 30.04 3.86 -43.31
N SER A 6 31.17 4.38 -42.82
CA SER A 6 31.35 4.90 -41.46
C SER A 6 30.68 6.28 -41.33
N CYS A 7 29.75 6.45 -40.39
CA CYS A 7 29.15 7.75 -40.05
C CYS A 7 30.11 8.60 -39.20
N PRO A 8 30.27 9.91 -39.47
CA PRO A 8 31.09 10.80 -38.63
C PRO A 8 30.37 11.25 -37.36
N LYS A 9 31.03 11.09 -36.21
CA LYS A 9 30.64 11.66 -34.90
C LYS A 9 30.72 13.18 -34.94
N ALA A 10 29.58 13.87 -34.97
CA ALA A 10 29.50 15.29 -34.68
C ALA A 10 29.47 15.50 -33.16
N GLY A 11 30.58 15.93 -32.58
CA GLY A 11 30.66 16.38 -31.19
C GLY A 11 30.24 17.85 -31.08
N ILE A 12 29.22 18.15 -30.28
CA ILE A 12 28.82 19.52 -29.95
C ILE A 12 29.75 20.02 -28.84
N HIS A 13 30.59 21.01 -29.13
CA HIS A 13 31.32 21.79 -28.12
C HIS A 13 30.38 22.86 -27.56
N ILE A 14 29.95 22.70 -26.30
CA ILE A 14 29.26 23.75 -25.56
C ILE A 14 30.34 24.66 -24.95
N ARG A 15 30.31 25.94 -25.31
CA ARG A 15 31.17 26.97 -24.70
C ARG A 15 30.61 27.31 -23.32
N GLU A 16 31.42 27.12 -22.28
CA GLU A 16 31.20 27.71 -20.96
C GLU A 16 31.27 29.24 -21.08
N SER A 17 30.18 29.92 -20.72
CA SER A 17 30.18 31.37 -20.49
C SER A 17 30.12 31.60 -18.98
N ASP A 18 31.14 32.29 -18.45
CA ASP A 18 31.27 32.67 -17.05
C ASP A 18 30.06 33.49 -16.55
N ILE A 19 29.19 32.87 -15.73
CA ILE A 19 28.14 33.58 -15.01
C ILE A 19 28.72 34.07 -13.68
N LYS A 20 28.90 35.39 -13.54
CA LYS A 20 29.27 36.00 -12.26
C LYS A 20 28.09 35.94 -11.27
N PRO A 21 28.32 35.63 -9.98
CA PRO A 21 27.26 35.54 -8.98
C PRO A 21 26.70 36.93 -8.63
N ILE A 22 25.37 37.06 -8.72
CA ILE A 22 24.64 38.24 -8.26
C ILE A 22 24.43 38.12 -6.75
N LYS A 23 24.78 39.16 -5.99
CA LYS A 23 24.61 39.23 -4.53
C LYS A 23 23.13 39.37 -4.15
N PRO A 24 22.66 38.75 -3.04
CA PRO A 24 21.27 38.83 -2.61
C PRO A 24 20.92 40.21 -2.06
N ILE A 25 19.77 40.74 -2.50
CA ILE A 25 19.15 41.94 -1.93
C ILE A 25 18.26 41.49 -0.78
N HIS A 26 18.63 41.85 0.45
CA HIS A 26 17.76 41.70 1.62
C HIS A 26 16.66 42.76 1.59
N SER A 27 15.40 42.35 1.42
CA SER A 27 14.25 43.19 1.78
C SER A 27 13.55 42.62 3.00
N ASN A 28 13.71 43.30 4.13
CA ASN A 28 12.92 43.08 5.34
C ASN A 28 11.53 43.69 5.15
N LYS A 29 10.52 42.86 4.89
CA LYS A 29 9.12 43.20 5.15
C LYS A 29 8.43 42.04 5.88
N PRO A 30 7.56 42.32 6.86
CA PRO A 30 6.91 41.29 7.65
C PRO A 30 5.90 40.52 6.80
N ASN A 31 6.10 39.22 6.69
CA ASN A 31 5.18 38.28 6.06
C ASN A 31 3.90 38.16 6.91
N THR A 32 2.77 38.61 6.38
CA THR A 32 1.46 38.08 6.78
C THR A 32 1.16 36.92 5.85
N TYR A 33 1.63 35.75 6.27
CA TYR A 33 1.37 34.48 5.60
C TYR A 33 -0.09 34.09 5.88
N ASN A 34 -0.93 34.09 4.85
CA ASN A 34 -2.21 33.38 4.89
C ASN A 34 -2.24 32.41 3.71
N PRO A 35 -1.74 31.17 3.90
CA PRO A 35 -1.98 30.14 2.92
C PRO A 35 -3.42 29.67 3.15
N ASN A 36 -4.18 29.51 2.08
CA ASN A 36 -5.33 28.61 2.11
C ASN A 36 -4.83 27.26 2.61
N TYR A 37 -5.01 27.00 3.89
CA TYR A 37 -4.73 25.74 4.56
C TYR A 37 -5.70 24.74 3.94
N ILE A 38 -5.22 24.02 2.92
CA ILE A 38 -5.84 22.78 2.48
C ILE A 38 -5.56 21.82 3.64
N PRO A 39 -6.58 21.35 4.38
CA PRO A 39 -6.34 20.37 5.42
C PRO A 39 -5.70 19.16 4.76
N GLU A 40 -4.53 18.75 5.25
CA GLU A 40 -3.99 17.46 4.87
C GLU A 40 -5.08 16.40 5.08
N PRO A 41 -5.28 15.49 4.12
CA PRO A 41 -6.18 14.38 4.35
C PRO A 41 -5.64 13.62 5.57
N LYS A 42 -6.43 13.62 6.65
CA LYS A 42 -6.16 12.76 7.80
C LYS A 42 -5.84 11.37 7.25
N PRO A 43 -4.75 10.71 7.69
CA PRO A 43 -4.50 9.34 7.29
C PRO A 43 -5.78 8.56 7.59
N ARG A 44 -6.41 8.01 6.54
CA ARG A 44 -7.55 7.12 6.74
C ARG A 44 -6.98 5.95 7.53
N THR A 45 -7.32 5.94 8.80
CA THR A 45 -7.08 4.83 9.69
C THR A 45 -7.77 3.64 9.06
N PHE A 46 -6.97 2.66 8.65
CA PHE A 46 -7.46 1.34 8.36
C PHE A 46 -8.41 0.94 9.49
N LEU A 47 -9.54 0.30 9.14
CA LEU A 47 -10.35 -0.47 10.09
C LEU A 47 -9.49 -1.65 10.57
N SER A 48 -8.49 -1.30 11.37
CA SER A 48 -7.87 -2.15 12.35
C SER A 48 -8.91 -2.37 13.46
N PRO A 49 -8.84 -3.48 14.19
CA PRO A 49 -9.52 -3.58 15.47
C PRO A 49 -9.25 -2.28 16.24
N GLN A 50 -10.31 -1.62 16.75
CA GLN A 50 -10.14 -0.36 17.48
C GLN A 50 -9.00 -0.50 18.49
N SER A 51 -8.01 0.41 18.44
CA SER A 51 -6.82 0.37 19.29
C SER A 51 -7.21 0.19 20.75
N GLN A 52 -6.87 -0.97 21.33
CA GLN A 52 -7.26 -1.28 22.71
C GLN A 52 -6.30 -0.62 23.73
N LEU A 53 -5.13 -0.15 23.29
CA LEU A 53 -4.14 0.49 24.16
C LEU A 53 -4.06 1.99 23.92
N SER A 54 -4.43 2.77 24.95
CA SER A 54 -4.26 4.24 24.97
C SER A 54 -3.04 4.72 25.75
N LYS A 55 -2.35 3.81 26.47
CA LYS A 55 -1.20 4.11 27.34
C LYS A 55 -0.16 3.00 27.26
N PRO A 56 1.14 3.33 27.40
CA PRO A 56 2.19 2.32 27.46
C PRO A 56 2.00 1.41 28.68
N VAL A 57 2.29 0.12 28.51
CA VAL A 57 2.12 -0.87 29.57
C VAL A 57 3.20 -0.68 30.62
N SER A 58 2.78 -0.41 31.87
CA SER A 58 3.68 -0.32 33.01
C SER A 58 3.88 -1.70 33.64
N PHE A 59 5.09 -1.94 34.16
CA PHE A 59 5.52 -3.21 34.77
C PHE A 59 4.87 -3.49 36.13
N HIS A 60 4.06 -2.58 36.66
CA HIS A 60 3.34 -2.79 37.92
C HIS A 60 2.02 -3.53 37.66
N ASN A 61 1.81 -4.65 38.38
CA ASN A 61 0.75 -5.67 38.19
C ASN A 61 -0.64 -5.13 37.79
N THR A 62 -1.05 -3.96 38.28
CA THR A 62 -2.38 -3.38 38.07
C THR A 62 -2.76 -3.11 36.61
N THR A 63 -1.79 -2.87 35.72
CA THR A 63 -2.04 -2.68 34.28
C THR A 63 -2.01 -3.97 33.46
N LEU A 64 -1.47 -5.05 34.01
CA LEU A 64 -1.23 -6.30 33.28
C LEU A 64 -2.45 -7.23 33.28
N ASP A 65 -3.25 -7.23 34.34
CA ASP A 65 -4.46 -8.08 34.44
C ASP A 65 -5.59 -7.66 33.48
N LYS A 66 -5.51 -6.45 32.92
CA LYS A 66 -6.44 -5.94 31.90
C LYS A 66 -5.91 -6.10 30.47
N LEU A 67 -4.72 -6.67 30.30
CA LEU A 67 -4.09 -6.80 29.00
C LEU A 67 -4.72 -7.98 28.24
N ASP A 68 -5.14 -7.71 27.01
CA ASP A 68 -5.56 -8.76 26.10
C ASP A 68 -4.34 -9.58 25.67
N LEU A 69 -4.42 -10.90 25.85
CA LEU A 69 -3.33 -11.82 25.50
C LEU A 69 -3.46 -12.34 24.07
N ASP A 70 -4.53 -11.96 23.35
CA ASP A 70 -4.69 -12.30 21.94
C ASP A 70 -4.02 -11.26 21.05
N LEU A 71 -2.90 -11.66 20.44
CA LEU A 71 -2.12 -10.83 19.54
C LEU A 71 -2.86 -10.44 18.24
N ASN A 72 -3.95 -11.13 17.89
CA ASN A 72 -4.74 -10.81 16.69
C ASN A 72 -5.56 -9.52 16.86
N ASN A 73 -5.82 -9.10 18.10
CA ASN A 73 -6.56 -7.88 18.41
C ASN A 73 -5.69 -6.62 18.41
N TYR A 74 -4.38 -6.77 18.20
CA TYR A 74 -3.41 -5.67 18.24
C TYR A 74 -3.11 -5.15 16.83
N SER A 75 -3.24 -3.83 16.66
CA SER A 75 -2.72 -3.12 15.49
C SER A 75 -1.21 -2.89 15.61
N LEU A 76 -0.56 -2.50 14.51
CA LEU A 76 0.85 -2.10 14.53
C LEU A 76 1.11 -0.98 15.55
N ASN A 77 0.21 0.00 15.64
CA ASN A 77 0.33 1.11 16.58
C ASN A 77 0.17 0.65 18.05
N ASP A 78 -0.66 -0.36 18.31
CA ASP A 78 -0.76 -0.98 19.63
C ASP A 78 0.54 -1.71 20.00
N LEU A 79 1.22 -2.33 19.03
CA LEU A 79 2.54 -2.95 19.26
C LEU A 79 3.63 -1.91 19.57
N TYR A 80 3.63 -0.77 18.87
CA TYR A 80 4.54 0.34 19.20
C TYR A 80 4.28 0.88 20.61
N THR A 81 3.00 1.04 20.96
CA THR A 81 2.59 1.46 22.32
C THR A 81 2.97 0.43 23.37
N LEU A 82 2.85 -0.87 23.07
CA LEU A 82 3.18 -1.98 23.96
C LEU A 82 4.68 -2.00 24.34
N PHE A 83 5.56 -1.68 23.38
CA PHE A 83 7.01 -1.64 23.59
C PHE A 83 7.54 -0.23 23.91
N ASN A 84 6.66 0.77 24.04
CA ASN A 84 7.00 2.17 24.29
C ASN A 84 7.98 2.72 23.24
N ILE A 85 7.71 2.44 21.96
CA ILE A 85 8.48 2.96 20.83
C ILE A 85 7.92 4.33 20.48
N GLU A 86 8.73 5.35 20.69
CA GLU A 86 8.40 6.74 20.33
C GLU A 86 8.58 6.93 18.82
N ASP A 87 7.78 7.82 18.22
CA ASP A 87 7.83 8.23 16.81
C ASP A 87 7.48 7.20 15.73
N ASN A 88 7.06 5.97 16.09
CA ASN A 88 6.72 4.89 15.15
C ASN A 88 7.88 4.45 14.24
N ASP A 89 9.11 4.81 14.62
CA ASP A 89 10.33 4.50 13.86
C ASP A 89 10.95 3.19 14.34
N LEU A 90 10.99 2.21 13.44
CA LEU A 90 11.51 0.88 13.74
C LEU A 90 13.00 0.78 13.38
N THR A 91 13.86 1.06 14.36
CA THR A 91 15.32 1.01 14.24
C THR A 91 15.90 -0.18 14.99
N VAL A 92 17.19 -0.47 14.75
CA VAL A 92 17.91 -1.52 15.48
C VAL A 92 17.88 -1.27 17.00
N ASP A 93 17.91 -0.01 17.43
CA ASP A 93 17.95 0.34 18.84
C ASP A 93 16.57 0.21 19.50
N THR A 94 15.49 0.60 18.81
CA THR A 94 14.12 0.35 19.33
C THR A 94 13.82 -1.15 19.40
N LEU A 95 14.32 -1.97 18.48
CA LEU A 95 14.27 -3.44 18.59
C LEU A 95 15.07 -4.01 19.77
N LYS A 96 16.25 -3.45 20.09
CA LYS A 96 17.02 -3.86 21.27
C LYS A 96 16.26 -3.54 22.55
N GLN A 97 15.65 -2.36 22.64
CA GLN A 97 14.83 -1.96 23.79
C GLN A 97 13.61 -2.88 23.95
N ALA A 98 12.89 -3.16 22.85
CA ALA A 98 11.78 -4.12 22.86
C ALA A 98 12.22 -5.50 23.36
N LYS A 99 13.39 -5.99 22.91
CA LYS A 99 13.96 -7.26 23.39
C LYS A 99 14.26 -7.24 24.89
N GLN A 100 14.75 -6.12 25.42
CA GLN A 100 14.98 -5.97 26.86
C GLN A 100 13.68 -6.03 27.66
N VAL A 101 12.58 -5.45 27.15
CA VAL A 101 11.25 -5.55 27.76
C VAL A 101 10.82 -7.02 27.85
N VAL A 102 10.91 -7.79 26.75
CA VAL A 102 10.58 -9.22 26.74
C VAL A 102 11.40 -10.01 27.77
N LEU A 103 12.69 -9.73 27.88
CA LEU A 103 13.57 -10.39 28.85
C LEU A 103 13.20 -10.07 30.30
N LYS A 104 12.71 -8.85 30.58
CA LYS A 104 12.20 -8.48 31.91
C LYS A 104 10.89 -9.20 32.23
N MET A 105 10.09 -9.54 31.23
CA MET A 105 8.81 -10.26 31.38
C MET A 105 8.97 -11.77 31.60
N HIS A 106 10.19 -12.31 31.55
CA HIS A 106 10.43 -13.73 31.81
C HIS A 106 9.96 -14.13 33.21
N PRO A 107 9.26 -15.28 33.39
CA PRO A 107 8.67 -15.68 34.68
C PRO A 107 9.68 -15.73 35.82
N ASP A 108 10.94 -16.08 35.53
CA ASP A 108 12.04 -16.08 36.50
C ASP A 108 12.36 -14.69 37.07
N LYS A 109 12.19 -13.62 36.29
CA LYS A 109 12.54 -12.25 36.67
C LYS A 109 11.35 -11.44 37.17
N SER A 110 10.22 -11.55 36.48
CA SER A 110 9.00 -10.78 36.80
C SER A 110 8.12 -11.47 37.84
N ARG A 111 8.30 -12.79 38.05
CA ARG A 111 7.40 -13.65 38.83
C ARG A 111 5.95 -13.62 38.33
N LEU A 112 5.74 -13.22 37.07
CA LEU A 112 4.45 -13.22 36.39
C LEU A 112 4.18 -14.59 35.77
N GLU A 113 2.92 -14.84 35.44
CA GLU A 113 2.54 -16.07 34.75
C GLU A 113 3.25 -16.20 33.38
N PRO A 114 3.64 -17.43 32.97
CA PRO A 114 4.32 -17.66 31.70
C PRO A 114 3.56 -17.12 30.48
N LYS A 115 2.22 -17.04 30.54
CA LYS A 115 1.36 -16.52 29.47
C LYS A 115 1.75 -15.12 29.00
N PHE A 116 2.16 -14.25 29.92
CA PHE A 116 2.60 -12.89 29.58
C PHE A 116 3.91 -12.93 28.79
N PHE A 117 4.87 -13.76 29.22
CA PHE A 117 6.12 -13.91 28.47
C PHE A 117 5.89 -14.44 27.05
N LEU A 118 5.00 -15.44 26.87
CA LEU A 118 4.64 -15.94 25.54
C LEU A 118 4.02 -14.84 24.66
N PHE A 119 3.13 -14.03 25.23
CA PHE A 119 2.52 -12.89 24.54
C PHE A 119 3.58 -11.87 24.09
N PHE A 120 4.41 -11.36 25.00
CA PHE A 120 5.45 -10.38 24.69
C PHE A 120 6.50 -10.94 23.71
N SER A 121 6.86 -12.23 23.82
CA SER A 121 7.75 -12.89 22.87
C SER A 121 7.15 -12.97 21.47
N SER A 122 5.86 -13.29 21.37
CA SER A 122 5.14 -13.37 20.10
C SER A 122 4.98 -11.98 19.47
N ALA A 123 4.64 -10.96 20.28
CA ALA A 123 4.57 -9.57 19.86
C ALA A 123 5.93 -9.06 19.34
N TYR A 124 7.03 -9.38 20.02
CA TYR A 124 8.37 -9.03 19.57
C TYR A 124 8.76 -9.72 18.26
N LYS A 125 8.38 -11.00 18.07
CA LYS A 125 8.61 -11.70 16.80
C LYS A 125 7.90 -11.01 15.64
N LYS A 126 6.64 -10.61 15.81
CA LYS A 126 5.90 -9.84 14.79
C LYS A 126 6.58 -8.51 14.47
N LEU A 127 6.98 -7.78 15.51
CA LEU A 127 7.71 -6.52 15.35
C LEU A 127 9.03 -6.72 14.59
N LYS A 128 9.77 -7.79 14.89
CA LYS A 128 11.01 -8.14 14.18
C LYS A 128 10.74 -8.52 12.73
N GLU A 129 9.66 -9.24 12.43
CA GLU A 129 9.27 -9.57 11.05
C GLU A 129 8.95 -8.32 10.23
N VAL A 130 8.29 -7.32 10.82
CA VAL A 130 8.05 -6.00 10.21
C VAL A 130 9.37 -5.30 9.90
N TYR A 131 10.29 -5.24 10.87
CA TYR A 131 11.61 -4.64 10.67
C TYR A 131 12.41 -5.34 9.58
N ASP A 132 12.45 -6.67 9.62
CA ASP A 132 13.16 -7.49 8.65
C ASP A 132 12.55 -7.28 7.25
N PHE A 133 11.23 -7.12 7.14
CA PHE A 133 10.54 -6.81 5.89
C PHE A 133 10.96 -5.46 5.30
N GLN A 134 10.96 -4.41 6.13
CA GLN A 134 11.39 -3.07 5.70
C GLN A 134 12.86 -3.04 5.28
N ASN A 135 13.71 -3.79 5.98
CA ASN A 135 15.16 -3.83 5.75
C ASN A 135 15.60 -4.98 4.85
N LYS A 136 14.69 -5.61 4.08
CA LYS A 136 14.98 -6.75 3.19
C LYS A 136 16.15 -6.50 2.24
N SER A 137 16.39 -5.26 1.82
CA SER A 137 17.54 -4.88 0.97
C SER A 137 18.91 -5.04 1.65
N TYR A 138 18.97 -5.01 2.99
CA TYR A 138 20.22 -5.17 3.75
C TYR A 138 20.53 -6.63 4.09
N THR A 139 19.50 -7.47 4.17
CA THR A 139 19.70 -8.91 4.31
C THR A 139 20.00 -9.48 2.94
N ASN A 140 21.24 -9.93 2.71
CA ASN A 140 21.64 -10.76 1.56
C ASN A 140 20.87 -12.09 1.56
N LYS A 141 19.55 -12.06 1.37
CA LYS A 141 18.79 -13.24 0.99
C LYS A 141 19.21 -13.52 -0.43
N LYS A 142 20.16 -14.45 -0.58
CA LYS A 142 20.38 -15.12 -1.86
C LYS A 142 19.00 -15.55 -2.34
N TYR A 143 18.67 -15.22 -3.57
CA TYR A 143 17.50 -15.79 -4.24
C TYR A 143 17.67 -17.30 -4.13
N VAL A 144 16.92 -17.92 -3.23
CA VAL A 144 16.95 -19.35 -3.09
C VAL A 144 16.04 -19.81 -4.20
N ASP A 145 16.63 -20.29 -5.29
CA ASP A 145 15.96 -21.02 -6.37
C ASP A 145 15.52 -22.40 -5.85
N GLU A 146 15.05 -22.45 -4.60
CA GLU A 146 14.35 -23.60 -4.06
C GLU A 146 12.95 -23.48 -4.62
N ASP A 147 12.68 -24.30 -5.64
CA ASP A 147 11.32 -24.64 -6.00
C ASP A 147 10.52 -24.83 -4.72
N PHE A 148 9.36 -24.18 -4.59
CA PHE A 148 8.43 -24.34 -3.45
C PHE A 148 7.84 -25.76 -3.37
N PHE A 149 8.50 -26.74 -3.98
CA PHE A 149 8.21 -28.16 -3.94
C PHE A 149 8.88 -28.79 -2.72
N GLU A 150 8.09 -29.02 -1.67
CA GLU A 150 8.45 -30.02 -0.67
C GLU A 150 8.32 -31.41 -1.30
N GLU A 151 9.43 -32.01 -1.73
CA GLU A 151 9.48 -33.36 -2.31
C GLU A 151 8.79 -34.40 -1.38
N GLY A 152 8.82 -34.17 -0.07
CA GLY A 152 8.16 -35.02 0.94
C GLY A 152 6.63 -35.13 0.80
N ASN A 153 5.96 -34.18 0.16
CA ASN A 153 4.50 -34.24 -0.04
C ASN A 153 4.08 -34.86 -1.38
N LYS A 154 5.04 -35.18 -2.26
CA LYS A 154 4.80 -35.76 -3.58
C LYS A 154 4.21 -37.17 -3.50
N GLU A 155 4.76 -38.00 -2.63
CA GLU A 155 4.29 -39.37 -2.41
C GLU A 155 2.86 -39.40 -1.86
N LEU A 156 2.55 -38.46 -0.96
CA LEU A 156 1.23 -38.25 -0.39
C LEU A 156 0.19 -37.96 -1.49
N LEU A 157 0.49 -37.02 -2.38
CA LEU A 157 -0.38 -36.64 -3.50
C LEU A 157 -0.52 -37.77 -4.52
N ASN A 158 0.57 -38.48 -4.83
CA ASN A 158 0.53 -39.64 -5.73
C ASN A 158 -0.39 -40.74 -5.19
N ASN A 159 -0.31 -41.04 -3.89
CA ASN A 159 -1.18 -42.02 -3.24
C ASN A 159 -2.65 -41.58 -3.23
N MET A 160 -2.89 -40.27 -3.06
CA MET A 160 -4.23 -39.71 -3.12
C MET A 160 -4.87 -39.86 -4.52
N PHE A 161 -4.19 -39.39 -5.56
CA PHE A 161 -4.73 -39.40 -6.93
C PHE A 161 -4.81 -40.80 -7.55
N GLN A 162 -4.19 -41.81 -6.92
CA GLN A 162 -4.34 -43.20 -7.33
C GLN A 162 -5.67 -43.84 -6.91
N LYS A 163 -6.45 -43.22 -6.00
CA LYS A 163 -7.76 -43.72 -5.57
C LYS A 163 -8.79 -43.67 -6.71
N PRO A 164 -9.76 -44.61 -6.77
CA PRO A 164 -10.72 -44.70 -7.87
C PRO A 164 -11.59 -43.45 -8.03
N GLU A 165 -11.92 -42.77 -6.92
CA GLU A 165 -12.70 -41.52 -6.89
C GLU A 165 -12.07 -40.35 -7.68
N PHE A 166 -10.74 -40.38 -7.89
CA PHE A 166 -10.00 -39.35 -8.62
C PHE A 166 -9.60 -39.78 -10.04
N LYS A 167 -9.86 -41.04 -10.42
CA LYS A 167 -9.53 -41.62 -11.73
C LYS A 167 -10.66 -41.54 -12.75
N ASP A 168 -11.79 -40.94 -12.39
CA ASP A 168 -12.93 -40.75 -13.30
C ASP A 168 -12.50 -40.00 -14.58
N THR A 169 -12.89 -40.54 -15.74
CA THR A 169 -12.53 -40.01 -17.07
C THR A 169 -12.98 -38.57 -17.32
N ASN A 170 -13.94 -38.08 -16.53
CA ASN A 170 -14.50 -36.72 -16.65
C ASN A 170 -13.97 -35.75 -15.58
N GLY A 171 -13.06 -36.17 -14.70
CA GLY A 171 -12.45 -35.32 -13.67
C GLY A 171 -13.42 -34.74 -12.61
N LYS A 172 -14.67 -35.22 -12.55
CA LYS A 172 -15.72 -34.67 -11.66
C LYS A 172 -15.38 -34.84 -10.17
N GLY A 173 -14.83 -35.99 -9.79
CA GLY A 173 -14.39 -36.26 -8.42
C GLY A 173 -13.24 -35.35 -7.97
N PHE A 174 -12.25 -35.15 -8.85
CA PHE A 174 -11.16 -34.19 -8.62
C PHE A 174 -11.66 -32.76 -8.49
N ASN A 175 -12.49 -32.28 -9.42
CA ASN A 175 -13.00 -30.91 -9.39
C ASN A 175 -13.80 -30.61 -8.12
N LYS A 176 -14.63 -31.57 -7.68
CA LYS A 176 -15.40 -31.44 -6.43
C LYS A 176 -14.46 -31.34 -5.23
N TRP A 177 -13.53 -32.29 -5.09
CA TRP A 177 -12.56 -32.27 -4.01
C TRP A 177 -11.68 -31.02 -4.02
N PHE A 178 -11.20 -30.59 -5.19
CA PHE A 178 -10.38 -29.41 -5.33
C PHE A 178 -11.13 -28.17 -4.87
N ASN A 179 -12.37 -27.99 -5.33
CA ASN A 179 -13.20 -26.86 -4.91
C ASN A 179 -13.45 -26.90 -3.40
N ASP A 180 -13.80 -28.05 -2.83
CA ASP A 180 -14.04 -28.20 -1.39
C ASP A 180 -12.77 -27.90 -0.57
N ALA A 181 -11.61 -28.41 -1.01
CA ALA A 181 -10.32 -28.18 -0.36
C ALA A 181 -9.85 -26.73 -0.51
N PHE A 182 -10.10 -26.11 -1.66
CA PHE A 182 -9.80 -24.72 -1.96
C PHE A 182 -10.65 -23.79 -1.09
N GLU A 183 -11.98 -23.95 -1.09
CA GLU A 183 -12.88 -23.11 -0.27
C GLU A 183 -12.55 -23.21 1.22
N LYS A 184 -12.14 -24.38 1.72
CA LYS A 184 -11.69 -24.55 3.11
C LYS A 184 -10.38 -23.82 3.43
N SER A 185 -9.45 -23.81 2.46
CA SER A 185 -8.07 -23.36 2.65
C SER A 185 -7.83 -21.91 2.21
N ARG A 186 -8.73 -21.35 1.39
CA ARG A 186 -8.70 -19.96 0.96
C ARG A 186 -8.76 -19.04 2.18
N LEU A 187 -7.96 -17.96 2.13
CA LEU A 187 -8.16 -16.84 3.04
C LEU A 187 -9.31 -16.01 2.51
N GLU A 188 -10.36 -15.86 3.33
CA GLU A 188 -11.38 -14.85 3.06
C GLU A 188 -10.72 -13.48 3.26
N ASP A 189 -10.52 -12.75 2.17
CA ASP A 189 -10.24 -11.33 2.26
C ASP A 189 -11.61 -10.63 2.35
N PRO A 190 -11.93 -9.95 3.47
CA PRO A 190 -13.19 -9.22 3.64
C PRO A 190 -13.42 -8.16 2.57
N ASN A 191 -12.36 -7.71 1.90
CA ASN A 191 -12.40 -6.72 0.84
C ASN A 191 -12.34 -7.33 -0.57
N ALA A 192 -12.10 -8.64 -0.72
CA ALA A 192 -12.04 -9.31 -2.02
C ALA A 192 -13.43 -9.60 -2.57
N HIS A 193 -14.15 -8.54 -2.92
CA HIS A 193 -15.25 -8.64 -3.87
C HIS A 193 -14.60 -8.76 -5.24
N GLY A 194 -14.42 -9.99 -5.72
CA GLY A 194 -13.95 -10.22 -7.07
C GLY A 194 -14.86 -9.50 -8.08
N TYR A 195 -14.33 -9.21 -9.26
CA TYR A 195 -15.11 -8.55 -10.31
C TYR A 195 -16.26 -9.39 -10.88
N GLN A 196 -16.50 -10.61 -10.39
CA GLN A 196 -17.49 -11.50 -10.95
C GLN A 196 -18.90 -10.94 -10.90
N ASP A 197 -19.32 -10.36 -9.79
CA ASP A 197 -20.68 -9.84 -9.64
C ASP A 197 -20.86 -8.55 -10.46
N TRP A 198 -19.86 -7.67 -10.40
CA TRP A 198 -19.81 -6.46 -11.24
C TRP A 198 -19.82 -6.80 -12.74
N LEU A 199 -19.02 -7.78 -13.18
CA LEU A 199 -18.92 -8.19 -14.59
C LEU A 199 -20.21 -8.85 -15.12
N LYS A 200 -21.00 -9.47 -14.23
CA LYS A 200 -22.32 -10.02 -14.57
C LYS A 200 -23.44 -8.98 -14.53
N SER A 201 -23.20 -7.85 -13.86
CA SER A 201 -24.16 -6.77 -13.75
C SER A 201 -24.01 -5.79 -14.90
N ASP A 202 -25.06 -4.99 -15.12
CA ASP A 202 -25.00 -3.84 -16.02
C ASP A 202 -24.40 -2.59 -15.32
N ASP A 203 -23.80 -2.75 -14.13
CA ASP A 203 -23.19 -1.64 -13.38
C ASP A 203 -21.96 -1.09 -14.11
N GLY A 204 -21.99 0.21 -14.42
CA GLY A 204 -20.93 0.89 -15.17
C GLY A 204 -21.24 1.06 -16.66
N PHE A 205 -22.31 0.45 -17.17
CA PHE A 205 -22.84 0.80 -18.49
C PHE A 205 -23.69 2.07 -18.40
N MET A 206 -23.56 2.93 -19.41
CA MET A 206 -24.34 4.15 -19.52
C MET A 206 -25.76 3.81 -19.96
N SER A 207 -26.69 3.68 -19.01
CA SER A 207 -28.12 3.52 -19.32
C SER A 207 -28.68 4.88 -19.74
N VAL A 208 -28.75 5.12 -21.05
CA VAL A 208 -29.42 6.30 -21.59
C VAL A 208 -30.83 5.89 -22.02
N ASP A 209 -31.82 6.14 -21.15
CA ASP A 209 -33.23 5.87 -21.43
C ASP A 209 -33.84 6.81 -22.51
N GLU A 210 -33.08 7.84 -22.92
CA GLU A 210 -33.50 8.84 -23.89
C GLU A 210 -32.88 8.58 -25.28
N ASN A 211 -33.64 8.86 -26.34
CA ASN A 211 -33.10 8.86 -27.70
C ASN A 211 -32.01 9.94 -27.83
N VAL A 212 -30.74 9.53 -27.81
CA VAL A 212 -29.59 10.41 -27.93
C VAL A 212 -29.53 11.01 -29.33
N THR A 213 -29.82 12.31 -29.44
CA THR A 213 -29.64 13.09 -30.66
C THR A 213 -28.35 13.90 -30.58
N GLN A 214 -27.81 14.34 -31.74
CA GLN A 214 -26.62 15.21 -31.77
C GLN A 214 -26.80 16.51 -30.96
N SER A 215 -28.03 17.01 -30.83
CA SER A 215 -28.33 18.24 -30.07
C SER A 215 -28.24 18.03 -28.56
N ASN A 216 -28.63 16.86 -28.05
CA ASN A 216 -28.70 16.58 -26.61
C ASN A 216 -27.47 15.83 -26.08
N MET A 217 -26.62 15.35 -26.99
CA MET A 217 -25.40 14.60 -26.67
C MET A 217 -24.49 15.34 -25.68
N ASN A 218 -24.32 16.66 -25.83
CA ASN A 218 -23.45 17.44 -24.96
C ASN A 218 -23.97 17.49 -23.51
N GLU A 219 -25.28 17.65 -23.32
CA GLU A 219 -25.89 17.68 -21.99
C GLU A 219 -25.77 16.32 -21.29
N ILE A 220 -25.95 15.23 -22.04
CA ILE A 220 -25.78 13.87 -21.53
C ILE A 220 -24.33 13.65 -21.10
N PHE A 221 -23.34 14.05 -21.91
CA PHE A 221 -21.94 13.95 -21.52
C PHE A 221 -21.60 14.77 -20.28
N GLU A 222 -22.08 16.01 -20.16
CA GLU A 222 -21.83 16.84 -18.96
C GLU A 222 -22.43 16.21 -17.70
N ARG A 223 -23.63 15.65 -17.79
CA ARG A 223 -24.27 14.92 -16.67
C ARG A 223 -23.41 13.73 -16.23
N GLN A 224 -22.87 12.98 -17.19
CA GLN A 224 -22.01 11.82 -16.93
C GLN A 224 -20.66 12.20 -16.34
N LYS A 225 -20.01 13.26 -16.87
CA LYS A 225 -18.76 13.78 -16.30
C LYS A 225 -18.95 14.20 -14.85
N LYS A 226 -20.08 14.78 -14.50
CA LYS A 226 -20.43 15.17 -13.12
C LYS A 226 -20.61 13.95 -12.21
N GLN A 227 -21.32 12.92 -12.67
CA GLN A 227 -21.46 11.66 -11.94
C GLN A 227 -20.10 10.99 -11.69
N LEU A 228 -19.23 10.97 -12.71
CA LEU A 228 -17.87 10.44 -12.57
C LEU A 228 -16.99 11.30 -11.66
N GLN A 229 -17.14 12.62 -11.69
CA GLN A 229 -16.41 13.54 -10.82
C GLN A 229 -16.69 13.29 -9.33
N ASP A 230 -17.91 12.91 -8.97
CA ASP A 230 -18.27 12.57 -7.59
C ASP A 230 -17.60 11.27 -7.09
N VAL A 231 -17.25 10.36 -8.02
CA VAL A 231 -16.66 9.06 -7.72
C VAL A 231 -15.13 9.10 -7.78
N ILE A 232 -14.57 9.79 -8.77
CA ILE A 232 -13.13 9.82 -9.05
C ILE A 232 -12.45 10.90 -8.20
N VAL A 233 -11.57 10.48 -7.29
CA VAL A 233 -10.79 11.40 -6.45
C VAL A 233 -9.63 12.02 -7.24
N TYR A 234 -9.68 13.34 -7.45
CA TYR A 234 -8.55 14.09 -8.01
C TYR A 234 -7.43 14.24 -6.97
N LYS A 235 -6.27 13.61 -7.22
CA LYS A 235 -5.10 13.63 -6.32
C LYS A 235 -4.03 14.67 -6.71
N GLY A 236 -4.30 15.50 -7.71
CA GLY A 236 -3.32 16.49 -8.19
C GLY A 236 -2.14 15.86 -8.93
N ILE A 237 -1.05 16.64 -9.05
CA ILE A 237 0.21 16.18 -9.64
C ILE A 237 0.98 15.44 -8.56
N THR A 238 1.17 14.14 -8.75
CA THR A 238 2.01 13.31 -7.86
C THR A 238 3.39 13.12 -8.47
N ASP A 239 4.44 13.13 -7.65
CA ASP A 239 5.80 12.84 -8.12
C ASP A 239 5.87 11.44 -8.76
N SER A 240 6.18 11.39 -10.06
CA SER A 240 6.40 10.13 -10.80
C SER A 240 7.54 9.27 -10.24
N VAL A 241 8.40 9.83 -9.39
CA VAL A 241 9.55 9.12 -8.79
C VAL A 241 9.11 7.99 -7.86
N SER A 242 7.85 7.97 -7.43
CA SER A 242 7.28 6.88 -6.62
C SER A 242 6.98 5.60 -7.43
N SER A 243 7.14 5.62 -8.76
CA SER A 243 6.82 4.48 -9.66
C SER A 243 8.00 3.57 -10.01
N SER A 244 9.25 3.99 -9.75
CA SER A 244 10.45 3.18 -10.01
C SER A 244 10.82 2.25 -8.85
N SER A 245 10.20 2.44 -7.68
CA SER A 245 10.25 1.50 -6.57
C SER A 245 9.01 0.62 -6.72
N ILE A 246 9.18 -0.70 -6.80
CA ILE A 246 8.11 -1.71 -6.82
C ILE A 246 7.10 -1.42 -5.69
N GLY A 247 6.04 -0.67 -5.99
CA GLY A 247 5.26 -0.02 -4.94
C GLY A 247 4.13 0.87 -5.44
N GLY A 248 3.44 0.47 -6.51
CA GLY A 248 2.00 0.80 -6.55
C GLY A 248 1.40 0.30 -5.24
N SER A 249 0.54 1.08 -4.57
CA SER A 249 -0.01 0.66 -3.28
C SER A 249 -0.72 -0.68 -3.48
N LEU A 250 -0.05 -1.72 -3.01
CA LEU A 250 -0.35 -3.13 -3.26
C LEU A 250 -1.54 -3.58 -2.40
N PHE A 251 -2.04 -2.68 -1.56
CA PHE A 251 -3.36 -2.76 -0.98
C PHE A 251 -4.37 -2.11 -1.91
N GLY A 252 -5.48 -2.81 -2.11
CA GLY A 252 -6.65 -2.35 -2.86
C GLY A 252 -7.37 -1.12 -2.28
N ASP A 253 -6.65 -0.28 -1.53
CA ASP A 253 -7.03 1.06 -1.11
C ASP A 253 -6.57 2.12 -2.13
N THR A 254 -5.82 1.71 -3.18
CA THR A 254 -5.76 2.55 -4.38
C THR A 254 -7.09 2.47 -5.11
N THR A 255 -7.90 3.51 -4.96
CA THR A 255 -9.03 3.77 -5.87
C THR A 255 -8.57 3.95 -7.33
N ASN A 256 -7.28 4.18 -7.56
CA ASN A 256 -6.67 4.33 -8.88
C ASN A 256 -5.58 3.28 -9.07
N TYR A 257 -5.91 2.19 -9.74
CA TYR A 257 -4.98 1.12 -10.11
C TYR A 257 -4.15 1.47 -11.36
N SER A 258 -4.29 2.68 -11.89
CA SER A 258 -3.60 3.20 -13.07
C SER A 258 -2.11 3.54 -12.86
N SER A 259 -1.50 3.02 -11.79
CA SER A 259 -0.08 3.18 -11.50
C SER A 259 0.78 2.28 -12.41
N GLY A 260 0.93 2.64 -13.69
CA GLY A 260 1.86 1.99 -14.62
C GLY A 260 1.27 1.70 -16.02
N THR A 261 1.70 0.56 -16.60
CA THR A 261 1.31 0.07 -17.93
C THR A 261 -0.06 -0.61 -17.96
N TYR A 262 -0.63 -0.90 -16.79
CA TYR A 262 -1.86 -1.67 -16.65
C TYR A 262 -2.90 -0.85 -15.90
N THR A 263 -4.13 -0.89 -16.38
CA THR A 263 -5.31 -0.31 -15.75
C THR A 263 -6.18 -1.45 -15.26
N ASP A 264 -6.75 -1.30 -14.07
CA ASP A 264 -7.73 -2.25 -13.57
C ASP A 264 -8.94 -2.35 -14.51
N LEU A 265 -9.51 -3.55 -14.64
CA LEU A 265 -10.64 -3.81 -15.54
C LEU A 265 -11.85 -2.96 -15.16
N ARG A 266 -12.24 -2.95 -13.88
CA ARG A 266 -13.40 -2.18 -13.45
C ARG A 266 -13.19 -0.71 -13.72
N GLN A 267 -12.03 -0.19 -13.35
CA GLN A 267 -11.64 1.18 -13.63
C GLN A 267 -11.72 1.53 -15.12
N ALA A 268 -11.19 0.68 -16.00
CA ALA A 268 -11.19 0.92 -17.44
C ALA A 268 -12.60 0.98 -18.04
N TYR A 269 -13.54 0.20 -17.50
CA TYR A 269 -14.93 0.17 -17.98
C TYR A 269 -15.81 1.23 -17.31
N THR A 270 -15.51 1.69 -16.09
CA THR A 270 -16.31 2.72 -15.41
C THR A 270 -15.82 4.14 -15.68
N GLU A 271 -14.51 4.35 -15.83
CA GLU A 271 -13.90 5.68 -16.00
C GLU A 271 -13.65 6.03 -17.47
N THR A 272 -14.68 5.89 -18.32
CA THR A 272 -14.53 6.08 -19.77
C THR A 272 -14.42 7.54 -20.20
N LEU A 273 -14.86 8.47 -19.36
CA LEU A 273 -14.86 9.91 -19.64
C LEU A 273 -13.93 10.64 -18.68
N ILE A 274 -13.26 11.67 -19.20
CA ILE A 274 -12.47 12.59 -18.37
C ILE A 274 -13.45 13.44 -17.54
N PRO A 275 -13.40 13.40 -16.20
CA PRO A 275 -14.37 14.06 -15.30
C PRO A 275 -14.06 15.57 -15.18
N VAL A 276 -14.04 16.27 -16.31
CA VAL A 276 -13.83 17.73 -16.39
C VAL A 276 -15.07 18.36 -16.98
N THR A 277 -15.80 19.07 -16.14
CA THR A 277 -17.08 19.71 -16.50
C THR A 277 -16.89 21.12 -17.02
N GLU A 278 -17.91 21.66 -17.68
CA GLU A 278 -17.94 23.08 -18.07
C GLU A 278 -17.96 24.01 -16.85
N GLU A 279 -18.51 23.57 -15.72
CA GLU A 279 -18.43 24.29 -14.45
C GLU A 279 -16.97 24.49 -14.02
N ASP A 280 -16.12 23.47 -14.17
CA ASP A 280 -14.70 23.56 -13.81
C ASP A 280 -13.94 24.52 -14.73
N TYR A 281 -14.25 24.48 -16.03
CA TYR A 281 -13.75 25.47 -17.00
C TYR A 281 -14.15 26.90 -16.61
N ASN A 282 -15.36 27.09 -16.08
CA ASN A 282 -15.85 28.39 -15.64
C ASN A 282 -15.25 28.86 -14.30
N LYS A 283 -14.89 27.94 -13.40
CA LYS A 283 -14.17 28.24 -12.15
C LYS A 283 -12.73 28.68 -12.41
N MET A 284 -12.12 28.23 -13.49
CA MET A 284 -10.75 28.64 -13.86
C MET A 284 -10.69 30.13 -14.23
N HIS A 285 -9.63 30.81 -13.78
CA HIS A 285 -9.40 32.20 -14.16
C HIS A 285 -9.07 32.30 -15.65
N LYS A 286 -9.89 33.08 -16.38
CA LYS A 286 -9.76 33.29 -17.81
C LYS A 286 -9.09 34.63 -18.06
N PHE A 287 -8.17 34.67 -19.02
CA PHE A 287 -7.46 35.89 -19.40
C PHE A 287 -8.00 36.39 -20.73
N ALA A 288 -8.39 37.65 -20.80
CA ALA A 288 -8.89 38.26 -22.04
C ALA A 288 -7.75 38.70 -22.97
N SER A 289 -6.54 38.90 -22.42
CA SER A 289 -5.36 39.30 -23.19
C SER A 289 -4.07 38.66 -22.69
N LEU A 290 -3.08 38.55 -23.59
CA LEU A 290 -1.73 38.07 -23.23
C LEU A 290 -1.06 38.94 -22.15
N ASN A 291 -1.38 40.23 -22.09
CA ASN A 291 -0.79 41.14 -21.12
C ASN A 291 -1.32 40.89 -19.70
N GLU A 292 -2.62 40.59 -19.59
CA GLU A 292 -3.26 40.19 -18.34
C GLU A 292 -2.69 38.87 -17.81
N TYR A 293 -2.52 37.87 -18.70
CA TYR A 293 -1.87 36.60 -18.35
C TYR A 293 -0.44 36.78 -17.82
N LYS A 294 0.38 37.60 -18.51
CA LYS A 294 1.74 37.92 -18.06
C LYS A 294 1.73 38.60 -16.70
N SER A 295 0.88 39.61 -16.53
CA SER A 295 0.76 40.34 -15.25
C SER A 295 0.31 39.44 -14.10
N HIS A 296 -0.59 38.48 -14.35
CA HIS A 296 -0.99 37.49 -13.36
C HIS A 296 0.19 36.57 -13.01
N ARG A 297 0.87 36.02 -14.01
CA ARG A 297 2.04 35.15 -13.81
C ARG A 297 3.16 35.86 -13.04
N ASP A 298 3.40 37.13 -13.31
CA ASP A 298 4.45 37.92 -12.64
C ASP A 298 4.09 38.24 -11.17
N ARG A 299 2.81 38.17 -10.80
CA ARG A 299 2.33 38.34 -9.41
C ARG A 299 2.34 37.04 -8.62
N VAL A 300 2.32 35.88 -9.29
CA VAL A 300 2.39 34.59 -8.62
C VAL A 300 3.79 34.44 -8.04
N ASP A 301 3.86 34.24 -6.73
CA ASP A 301 5.12 33.92 -6.07
C ASP A 301 5.58 32.52 -6.52
N VAL A 302 6.61 32.51 -7.35
CA VAL A 302 7.28 31.30 -7.83
C VAL A 302 8.61 31.07 -7.12
N THR A 303 8.83 31.72 -5.98
CA THR A 303 10.05 31.49 -5.19
C THR A 303 10.11 30.02 -4.75
N PRO A 304 11.25 29.35 -4.99
CA PRO A 304 11.42 27.99 -4.52
C PRO A 304 11.41 27.99 -2.99
N LEU A 305 10.99 26.86 -2.41
CA LEU A 305 11.02 26.69 -0.96
C LEU A 305 12.44 26.89 -0.42
N SER A 306 12.53 27.39 0.82
CA SER A 306 13.80 27.47 1.52
C SER A 306 14.38 26.06 1.74
N GLU A 307 15.70 25.95 1.85
CA GLU A 307 16.36 24.65 2.10
C GLU A 307 15.84 24.00 3.39
N SER A 308 15.63 24.77 4.46
CA SER A 308 15.08 24.27 5.71
C SER A 308 13.64 23.76 5.57
N ASP A 309 12.80 24.46 4.80
CA ASP A 309 11.41 24.04 4.61
C ASP A 309 11.33 22.82 3.68
N ALA A 310 12.14 22.80 2.62
CA ALA A 310 12.23 21.68 1.69
C ALA A 310 12.74 20.41 2.38
N THR A 311 13.79 20.51 3.20
CA THR A 311 14.33 19.36 3.96
C THR A 311 13.33 18.85 4.98
N LYS A 312 12.60 19.75 5.66
CA LYS A 312 11.52 19.36 6.56
C LYS A 312 10.40 18.61 5.82
N MET A 313 9.95 19.12 4.67
CA MET A 313 8.93 18.44 3.86
C MET A 313 9.40 17.06 3.38
N LEU A 314 10.66 16.91 2.99
CA LEU A 314 11.24 15.62 2.62
C LEU A 314 11.28 14.64 3.79
N TYR A 315 11.61 15.12 4.99
CA TYR A 315 11.60 14.32 6.21
C TYR A 315 10.18 13.85 6.57
N ASP A 316 9.20 14.76 6.55
CA ASP A 316 7.80 14.44 6.84
C ASP A 316 7.23 13.45 5.82
N LYS A 317 7.54 13.61 4.53
CA LYS A 317 7.19 12.66 3.47
C LYS A 317 7.81 11.28 3.72
N LYS A 318 9.11 11.23 4.00
CA LYS A 318 9.82 9.99 4.31
C LYS A 318 9.23 9.28 5.53
N LYS A 319 8.88 10.01 6.59
CA LYS A 319 8.23 9.45 7.78
C LYS A 319 6.87 8.85 7.45
N GLY A 320 6.09 9.53 6.60
CA GLY A 320 4.82 9.01 6.08
C GLY A 320 5.00 7.71 5.29
N ASP A 321 5.96 7.67 4.38
CA ASP A 321 6.28 6.50 3.55
C ASP A 321 6.77 5.32 4.40
N ASP A 322 7.66 5.57 5.36
CA ASP A 322 8.19 4.56 6.29
C ASP A 322 7.05 3.96 7.15
N HIS A 323 6.10 4.78 7.60
CA HIS A 323 4.92 4.34 8.35
C HIS A 323 3.96 3.49 7.50
N GLN A 324 3.70 3.89 6.25
CA GLN A 324 2.90 3.11 5.31
C GLN A 324 3.57 1.76 5.00
N SER A 325 4.88 1.77 4.79
CA SER A 325 5.70 0.56 4.59
C SER A 325 5.64 -0.38 5.80
N ALA A 326 5.72 0.16 7.02
CA ALA A 326 5.59 -0.62 8.26
C ALA A 326 4.21 -1.28 8.38
N SER A 327 3.17 -0.49 8.10
CA SER A 327 1.77 -0.96 8.13
C SER A 327 1.55 -2.08 7.10
N LEU A 328 2.17 -1.94 5.92
CA LEU A 328 2.14 -2.93 4.84
C LEU A 328 2.84 -4.23 5.23
N ALA A 329 4.05 -4.11 5.75
CA ALA A 329 4.81 -5.22 6.27
C ALA A 329 4.04 -6.00 7.34
N TYR A 330 3.37 -5.29 8.25
CA TYR A 330 2.58 -5.90 9.32
C TYR A 330 1.40 -6.71 8.79
N LYS A 331 0.61 -6.14 7.87
CA LYS A 331 -0.52 -6.84 7.26
C LYS A 331 -0.05 -8.09 6.49
N TYR A 332 1.03 -8.02 5.73
CA TYR A 332 1.57 -9.21 5.06
C TYR A 332 2.14 -10.26 6.01
N ALA A 333 2.74 -9.85 7.12
CA ALA A 333 3.19 -10.79 8.15
C ALA A 333 1.97 -11.54 8.73
N LEU A 334 0.87 -10.84 9.01
CA LEU A 334 -0.37 -11.43 9.50
C LEU A 334 -0.99 -12.40 8.47
N GLU A 335 -1.12 -11.98 7.22
CA GLU A 335 -1.63 -12.83 6.14
C GLU A 335 -0.74 -14.06 5.93
N SER A 336 0.58 -13.89 5.92
CA SER A 336 1.52 -15.01 5.80
C SER A 336 1.38 -16.01 6.96
N GLU A 337 1.15 -15.53 8.18
CA GLU A 337 0.87 -16.40 9.34
C GLU A 337 -0.42 -17.19 9.14
N GLN A 338 -1.49 -16.55 8.67
CA GLN A 338 -2.75 -17.22 8.37
C GLN A 338 -2.63 -18.24 7.24
N VAL A 339 -1.92 -17.90 6.15
CA VAL A 339 -1.60 -18.82 5.05
C VAL A 339 -0.88 -20.04 5.60
N LYS A 340 0.16 -19.86 6.43
CA LYS A 340 0.91 -20.98 7.02
C LYS A 340 0.02 -21.89 7.87
N LYS A 341 -0.88 -21.31 8.69
CA LYS A 341 -1.84 -22.09 9.49
C LYS A 341 -2.79 -22.90 8.62
N LYS A 342 -3.36 -22.27 7.58
CA LYS A 342 -4.26 -22.94 6.62
C LYS A 342 -3.53 -24.02 5.81
N GLN A 343 -2.32 -23.75 5.35
CA GLN A 343 -1.45 -24.70 4.65
C GLN A 343 -1.15 -25.92 5.52
N ASN A 344 -0.78 -25.73 6.79
CA ASN A 344 -0.55 -26.84 7.72
C ASN A 344 -1.83 -27.66 7.97
N GLY A 345 -2.97 -26.98 8.09
CA GLY A 345 -4.29 -27.64 8.20
C GLY A 345 -4.61 -28.48 6.96
N PHE A 346 -4.42 -27.91 5.77
CA PHE A 346 -4.59 -28.57 4.48
C PHE A 346 -3.76 -29.86 4.40
N TRP A 347 -2.46 -29.78 4.70
CA TRP A 347 -1.60 -30.97 4.68
C TRP A 347 -1.94 -31.97 5.77
N SER A 348 -2.37 -31.53 6.96
CA SER A 348 -2.83 -32.43 8.02
C SER A 348 -4.07 -33.22 7.60
N ASP A 349 -5.03 -32.57 6.97
CA ASP A 349 -6.24 -33.22 6.49
C ASP A 349 -5.93 -34.18 5.33
N LEU A 350 -5.03 -33.80 4.44
CA LEU A 350 -4.60 -34.66 3.34
C LEU A 350 -3.91 -35.94 3.86
N LYS A 351 -3.06 -35.82 4.89
CA LYS A 351 -2.42 -36.97 5.57
C LYS A 351 -3.43 -37.95 6.18
N LYS A 352 -4.47 -37.44 6.84
CA LYS A 352 -5.56 -38.28 7.39
C LYS A 352 -6.31 -39.03 6.28
N LEU A 353 -6.56 -38.39 5.15
CA LEU A 353 -7.26 -39.01 4.02
C LEU A 353 -6.41 -40.11 3.36
N THR A 354 -5.08 -40.02 3.41
CA THR A 354 -4.17 -40.98 2.79
C THR A 354 -3.74 -42.14 3.70
N ASN A 355 -4.27 -42.25 4.93
CA ASN A 355 -3.85 -43.23 5.94
C ASN A 355 -2.32 -43.23 6.18
N PHE A 356 -1.76 -42.06 6.46
CA PHE A 356 -0.39 -41.88 6.93
C PHE A 356 -0.36 -41.31 8.35
#